data_AF-A0A382S6Y4-F1
#
_entry.id   AF-A0A382S6Y4-F1
#
_cell.length_a   1.000
_cell.length_b   1.000
_cell.length_c   1.000
_cell.angle_alpha   90.00
_cell.angle_beta   90.00
_cell.angle_gamma   90.00
#
_symmetry.space_group_name_H-M   'P 1'
#
loop_
_entity.id
_entity.type
_entity.pdbx_description
1 polymer ?
#
loop_
_entity_poly.entity_id
_entity_poly.type
_entity_poly.pdbx_seq_one_letter_code
_entity_poly.pdbx_strand_id
1 'polypeptide(L)'
;MKVYTVFDLRSLCLAALVGFWSAGSLGQSLTGITDRECTYGNCIDGRGTLKLSSQWGKGEYMGNFKDGEFHGYGRLEVPISFIEEEVYAGNWVKGLREGRGTHWNGKGKLYIGERGNNKRHGQGSYFFNLPEWR
;
A
#
# COMPACT_ATOMS: atom_id res chain seq x y z
N MET A 1 -16.62 24.50 -30.30
CA MET A 1 -16.98 25.87 -29.87
C MET A 1 -17.84 25.74 -28.63
N LYS A 2 -17.42 26.30 -27.49
CA LYS A 2 -18.10 26.19 -26.18
C LYS A 2 -19.33 27.11 -26.15
N VAL A 3 -20.44 26.65 -25.56
CA VAL A 3 -21.37 27.49 -24.80
C VAL A 3 -21.90 26.66 -23.62
N TYR A 4 -21.74 27.17 -22.41
CA TYR A 4 -22.26 26.62 -21.16
C TYR A 4 -23.59 27.30 -20.84
N THR A 5 -24.57 26.55 -20.33
CA THR A 5 -25.77 27.12 -19.69
C THR A 5 -25.74 26.86 -18.18
N VAL A 6 -25.87 27.96 -17.45
CA VAL A 6 -25.94 28.08 -15.99
C VAL A 6 -27.32 27.61 -15.52
N PHE A 7 -27.40 26.80 -14.45
CA PHE A 7 -28.65 26.57 -13.73
C PHE A 7 -28.51 26.92 -12.24
N ASP A 8 -29.56 27.60 -11.80
CA ASP A 8 -29.72 28.48 -10.65
C ASP A 8 -29.89 27.73 -9.32
N LEU A 9 -29.43 28.34 -8.22
CA LEU A 9 -29.59 27.88 -6.84
C LEU A 9 -30.98 28.24 -6.32
N ARG A 10 -31.77 27.25 -5.87
CA ARG A 10 -32.76 27.37 -4.76
C ARG A 10 -33.46 26.03 -4.52
N SER A 11 -33.09 25.34 -3.44
CA SER A 11 -34.01 24.74 -2.46
C SER A 11 -33.27 23.74 -1.57
N LEU A 12 -33.11 24.13 -0.31
CA LEU A 12 -32.77 23.26 0.81
C LEU A 12 -33.98 22.37 1.10
N CYS A 13 -33.81 21.05 1.12
CA CYS A 13 -34.60 20.17 1.97
C CYS A 13 -33.77 18.95 2.38
N LEU A 14 -33.77 18.72 3.69
CA LEU A 14 -33.07 17.68 4.41
C LEU A 14 -33.63 16.29 4.07
N ALA A 15 -32.73 15.35 3.78
CA ALA A 15 -32.93 13.95 4.11
C ALA A 15 -31.54 13.32 4.35
N ALA A 16 -31.18 13.19 5.62
CA ALA A 16 -30.01 12.44 6.05
C ALA A 16 -30.30 10.95 5.89
N LEU A 17 -29.60 10.29 4.97
CA LEU A 17 -29.37 8.84 5.00
C LEU A 17 -27.92 8.57 4.62
N VAL A 18 -27.09 8.51 5.66
CA VAL A 18 -25.94 7.62 5.85
C VAL A 18 -25.41 6.92 4.60
N GLY A 19 -24.70 7.67 3.77
CA GLY A 19 -23.56 7.10 3.07
C GLY A 19 -22.47 6.89 4.10
N PHE A 20 -22.44 5.70 4.72
CA PHE A 20 -21.29 5.24 5.50
C PHE A 20 -20.07 5.38 4.60
N TRP A 21 -19.28 6.41 4.81
CA TRP A 21 -17.89 6.41 4.38
C TRP A 21 -17.25 5.29 5.20
N SER A 22 -17.27 4.06 4.70
CA SER A 22 -16.13 3.20 4.95
C SER A 22 -14.99 3.85 4.18
N ALA A 23 -14.43 4.91 4.75
CA ALA A 23 -13.00 5.12 4.69
C ALA A 23 -12.44 3.84 5.34
N GLY A 24 -12.36 2.77 4.54
CA GLY A 24 -11.45 1.70 4.81
C GLY A 24 -10.14 2.41 4.98
N SER A 25 -9.71 2.57 6.23
CA SER A 25 -8.38 3.04 6.54
C SER A 25 -7.50 2.21 5.64
N LEU A 26 -6.84 2.85 4.65
CA LEU A 26 -5.87 2.18 3.80
C LEU A 26 -4.77 1.74 4.73
N GLY A 27 -4.99 0.60 5.35
CA GLY A 27 -4.02 -0.10 6.13
C GLY A 27 -3.08 -0.71 5.12
N GLN A 28 -2.26 0.07 4.44
CA GLN A 28 -0.87 -0.24 4.12
C GLN A 28 -0.26 0.81 3.21
N SER A 29 1.03 1.11 3.46
CA SER A 29 2.22 1.31 2.59
C SER A 29 2.14 1.97 1.20
N LEU A 30 0.97 2.25 0.65
CA LEU A 30 0.80 2.86 -0.67
C LEU A 30 0.42 4.34 -0.57
N THR A 31 0.55 4.94 0.61
CA THR A 31 0.40 6.40 0.77
C THR A 31 1.45 7.10 -0.10
N GLY A 32 1.00 7.90 -1.08
CA GLY A 32 1.88 8.61 -2.00
C GLY A 32 2.14 7.89 -3.33
N ILE A 33 1.54 6.72 -3.56
CA ILE A 33 1.50 6.09 -4.88
C ILE A 33 0.49 6.84 -5.76
N THR A 34 0.95 7.29 -6.92
CA THR A 34 0.16 8.06 -7.90
C THR A 34 -0.38 7.19 -9.02
N ASP A 35 0.28 6.07 -9.34
CA ASP A 35 -0.10 5.19 -10.44
C ASP A 35 0.32 3.74 -10.18
N ARG A 36 -0.42 2.79 -10.78
CA ARG A 36 -0.27 1.34 -10.59
C ARG A 36 -0.44 0.63 -11.94
N GLU A 37 0.56 -0.15 -12.34
CA GLU A 37 0.56 -0.88 -13.61
C GLU A 37 0.95 -2.35 -13.38
N CYS A 38 0.09 -3.28 -13.80
CA CYS A 38 0.44 -4.71 -13.77
C CYS A 38 1.28 -5.05 -15.00
N THR A 39 2.54 -5.41 -14.79
CA THR A 39 3.50 -5.65 -15.88
C THR A 39 3.75 -7.13 -16.15
N TYR A 40 3.44 -8.02 -15.21
CA TYR A 40 3.62 -9.45 -15.37
C TYR A 40 2.66 -10.27 -14.49
N GLY A 41 2.22 -11.42 -15.01
CA GLY A 41 1.40 -12.38 -14.27
C GLY A 41 -0.05 -11.93 -14.07
N ASN A 42 -0.69 -12.41 -13.00
CA ASN A 42 -2.07 -12.09 -12.66
C ASN A 42 -2.11 -11.24 -11.38
N CYS A 43 -2.25 -9.92 -11.54
CA CYS A 43 -2.36 -8.98 -10.42
C CYS A 43 -3.78 -8.88 -9.82
N ILE A 44 -4.70 -9.77 -10.21
CA ILE A 44 -6.06 -9.86 -9.65
C ILE A 44 -6.16 -11.09 -8.75
N ASP A 45 -5.93 -12.28 -9.29
CA ASP A 45 -6.07 -13.56 -8.56
C ASP A 45 -4.96 -14.54 -8.96
N GLY A 46 -3.77 -14.34 -8.41
CA GLY A 46 -2.63 -15.18 -8.72
C GLY A 46 -1.31 -14.52 -8.37
N ARG A 47 -0.23 -14.93 -9.02
CA ARG A 47 1.08 -14.32 -8.82
C ARG A 47 1.34 -13.30 -9.91
N GLY A 48 1.84 -12.12 -9.53
CA GLY A 48 2.14 -11.06 -10.48
C GLY A 48 3.17 -10.07 -9.98
N THR A 49 3.49 -9.13 -10.87
CA THR A 49 4.36 -7.99 -10.65
C THR A 49 3.61 -6.72 -10.99
N LEU A 50 3.48 -5.85 -10.01
CA LEU A 50 2.78 -4.57 -10.10
C LEU A 50 3.80 -3.44 -9.92
N LYS A 51 4.04 -2.67 -10.97
CA LYS A 51 4.82 -1.44 -10.90
C LYS A 51 4.00 -0.34 -10.25
N LEU A 52 4.66 0.42 -9.40
CA LEU A 52 4.09 1.54 -8.66
C LEU A 52 4.82 2.80 -9.08
N SER A 53 4.10 3.91 -9.18
CA SER A 53 4.71 5.23 -9.36
C SER A 53 4.42 6.09 -8.14
N SER A 54 5.39 6.88 -7.71
CA SER A 54 5.23 7.91 -6.69
C SER A 54 5.95 9.19 -7.12
N GLN A 55 5.85 10.24 -6.31
CA GLN A 55 6.64 11.46 -6.50
C GLN A 55 8.16 11.26 -6.37
N TRP A 56 8.61 10.18 -5.72
CA TRP A 56 10.03 9.91 -5.47
C TRP A 56 10.67 8.95 -6.48
N GLY A 57 9.85 8.28 -7.29
CA GLY A 57 10.33 7.32 -8.27
C GLY A 57 9.36 6.16 -8.48
N LYS A 58 9.88 5.07 -9.08
CA LYS A 58 9.13 3.84 -9.33
C LYS A 58 9.37 2.85 -8.19
N GLY A 59 8.31 2.22 -7.71
CA GLY A 59 8.34 1.09 -6.80
C GLY A 59 7.76 -0.16 -7.47
N GLU A 60 7.69 -1.24 -6.72
CA GLU A 60 7.18 -2.52 -7.22
C GLU A 60 6.62 -3.38 -6.09
N TYR A 61 5.55 -4.12 -6.40
CA TYR A 61 5.16 -5.29 -5.63
C TYR A 61 5.30 -6.55 -6.48
N MET A 62 5.98 -7.56 -5.93
CA MET A 62 6.08 -8.91 -6.50
C MET A 62 5.51 -9.91 -5.50
N GLY A 63 4.43 -10.60 -5.86
CA GLY A 63 3.82 -11.52 -4.91
C GLY A 63 2.50 -12.09 -5.39
N ASN A 64 1.76 -12.66 -4.44
CA ASN A 64 0.42 -13.15 -4.72
C ASN A 64 -0.61 -12.02 -4.55
N PHE A 65 -1.70 -12.19 -5.27
CA PHE A 65 -2.86 -11.32 -5.34
C PHE A 65 -4.11 -12.15 -5.13
N LYS A 66 -5.10 -11.53 -4.52
CA LYS A 66 -6.46 -12.05 -4.43
C LYS A 66 -7.42 -10.86 -4.47
N ASP A 67 -8.43 -10.93 -5.33
CA ASP A 67 -9.41 -9.85 -5.53
C ASP A 67 -8.74 -8.48 -5.84
N GLY A 68 -7.57 -8.48 -6.50
CA GLY A 68 -6.79 -7.26 -6.82
C GLY A 68 -5.96 -6.68 -5.66
N GLU A 69 -5.97 -7.33 -4.50
CA GLU A 69 -5.23 -6.93 -3.31
C GLU A 69 -4.00 -7.81 -3.09
N PHE A 70 -2.96 -7.27 -2.43
CA PHE A 70 -1.82 -8.07 -2.02
C PHE A 70 -2.26 -9.19 -1.06
N HIS A 71 -1.85 -10.42 -1.35
CA HIS A 71 -2.24 -11.60 -0.60
C HIS A 71 -1.12 -12.63 -0.54
N GLY A 72 -1.17 -13.53 0.44
CA GLY A 72 -0.14 -14.57 0.61
C GLY A 72 1.24 -13.96 0.81
N TYR A 73 2.29 -14.59 0.28
CA TYR A 73 3.64 -14.04 0.37
C TYR A 73 3.91 -13.03 -0.76
N GLY A 74 4.59 -11.93 -0.43
CA GLY A 74 5.00 -10.92 -1.40
C GLY A 74 6.06 -9.96 -0.87
N ARG A 75 6.75 -9.29 -1.80
CA ARG A 75 7.73 -8.25 -1.53
C ARG A 75 7.25 -6.93 -2.14
N LEU A 76 7.19 -5.89 -1.32
CA LEU A 76 6.88 -4.52 -1.69
C LEU A 76 8.13 -3.66 -1.51
N GLU A 77 8.49 -2.92 -2.54
CA GLU A 77 9.54 -1.91 -2.54
C GLU A 77 8.93 -0.57 -2.98
N VAL A 78 9.10 0.47 -2.16
CA VAL A 78 8.53 1.80 -2.43
C VAL A 78 9.60 2.86 -2.18
N PRO A 79 9.89 3.73 -3.15
CA PRO A 79 10.78 4.87 -2.91
C PRO A 79 10.12 5.87 -1.96
N ILE A 80 10.82 6.22 -0.89
CA ILE A 80 10.37 7.18 0.13
C ILE A 80 11.09 8.53 0.02
N SER A 81 12.19 8.58 -0.73
CA SER A 81 12.90 9.77 -1.19
C SER A 81 13.63 9.45 -2.50
N PHE A 82 14.39 10.39 -3.06
CA PHE A 82 15.20 10.13 -4.25
C PHE A 82 16.38 9.16 -4.02
N ILE A 83 16.71 8.86 -2.75
CA ILE A 83 17.87 8.05 -2.38
C ILE A 83 17.56 6.91 -1.40
N GLU A 84 16.33 6.83 -0.89
CA GLU A 84 15.91 5.84 0.11
C GLU A 84 14.62 5.14 -0.33
N GLU A 85 14.49 3.88 0.05
CA GLU A 85 13.29 3.05 -0.19
C GLU A 85 12.85 2.31 1.08
N GLU A 86 11.54 2.15 1.25
CA GLU A 86 10.93 1.25 2.21
C GLU A 86 10.73 -0.12 1.55
N VAL A 87 11.09 -1.17 2.27
CA VAL A 87 10.96 -2.55 1.78
C VAL A 87 10.24 -3.40 2.80
N TYR A 88 9.24 -4.14 2.35
CA TYR A 88 8.63 -5.20 3.13
C TYR A 88 8.63 -6.51 2.35
N ALA A 89 9.08 -7.60 2.97
CA ALA A 89 8.97 -8.94 2.45
C ALA A 89 8.31 -9.84 3.50
N GLY A 90 7.15 -10.42 3.18
CA GLY A 90 6.41 -11.21 4.15
C GLY A 90 5.01 -11.57 3.70
N ASN A 91 4.17 -11.98 4.65
CA ASN A 91 2.80 -12.35 4.33
C ASN A 91 1.86 -11.15 4.34
N TRP A 92 0.81 -11.28 3.54
CA TRP A 92 -0.22 -10.30 3.25
C TRP A 92 -1.59 -10.95 3.31
N VAL A 93 -2.57 -10.25 3.87
CA VAL A 93 -3.99 -10.63 3.86
C VAL A 93 -4.81 -9.38 3.59
N LYS A 94 -5.55 -9.37 2.48
CA LYS A 94 -6.40 -8.24 2.07
C LYS A 94 -5.64 -6.91 2.03
N GLY A 95 -4.47 -6.93 1.42
CA GLY A 95 -3.59 -5.77 1.34
C GLY A 95 -2.96 -5.34 2.67
N LEU A 96 -3.16 -6.08 3.78
CA LEU A 96 -2.56 -5.84 5.10
C LEU A 96 -1.37 -6.76 5.36
N ARG A 97 -0.38 -6.29 6.13
CA ARG A 97 0.84 -7.05 6.51
C ARG A 97 0.42 -7.92 7.68
N GLU A 98 0.51 -9.22 7.50
CA GLU A 98 -0.01 -10.23 8.43
C GLU A 98 1.03 -11.34 8.59
N GLY A 99 1.01 -12.11 9.68
CA GLY A 99 1.92 -13.23 9.89
C GLY A 99 3.38 -12.79 9.99
N ARG A 100 4.33 -13.62 9.51
CA ARG A 100 5.76 -13.28 9.57
C ARG A 100 6.18 -12.39 8.40
N GLY A 101 7.04 -11.43 8.67
CA GLY A 101 7.67 -10.61 7.64
C GLY A 101 8.87 -9.82 8.14
N THR A 102 9.62 -9.29 7.19
CA THR A 102 10.73 -8.40 7.39
C THR A 102 10.41 -7.03 6.80
N HIS A 103 10.65 -5.98 7.58
CA HIS A 103 10.35 -4.60 7.23
C HIS A 103 11.55 -3.71 7.45
N TRP A 104 12.07 -3.15 6.37
CA TRP A 104 13.05 -2.09 6.35
C TRP A 104 12.37 -0.77 6.03
N ASN A 105 12.65 0.25 6.83
CA ASN A 105 12.00 1.55 6.68
C ASN A 105 12.78 2.54 5.81
N GLY A 106 13.87 2.13 5.16
CA GLY A 106 14.76 3.02 4.41
C GLY A 106 15.71 3.86 5.26
N LYS A 107 15.54 3.87 6.59
CA LYS A 107 16.17 4.83 7.50
C LYS A 107 16.78 4.14 8.72
N GLY A 108 17.61 3.14 8.47
CA GLY A 108 18.41 2.47 9.49
C GLY A 108 17.65 1.57 10.45
N LYS A 109 16.37 1.29 10.21
CA LYS A 109 15.54 0.47 11.10
C LYS A 109 15.00 -0.75 10.37
N LEU A 110 15.26 -1.91 10.95
CA LEU A 110 14.81 -3.21 10.46
C LEU A 110 13.97 -3.90 11.53
N TYR A 111 12.83 -4.44 11.13
CA TYR A 111 12.01 -5.32 11.96
C TYR A 111 11.86 -6.66 11.29
N ILE A 112 12.16 -7.76 12.00
CA ILE A 112 11.92 -9.12 11.55
C ILE A 112 11.01 -9.77 12.58
N GLY A 113 9.79 -10.14 12.21
CA GLY A 113 8.89 -10.76 13.18
C GLY A 113 7.46 -10.86 12.71
N GLU A 114 6.59 -11.13 13.68
CA GLU A 114 5.16 -11.27 13.47
C GLU A 114 4.47 -9.90 13.28
N ARG A 115 3.40 -9.91 12.49
CA ARG A 115 2.58 -8.77 12.10
C ARG A 115 1.12 -9.19 12.20
N GLY A 116 0.28 -8.25 12.64
CA GLY A 116 -1.16 -8.41 12.68
C GLY A 116 -1.82 -7.08 12.36
N ASN A 117 -2.65 -7.03 11.32
CA ASN A 117 -3.29 -5.81 10.83
C ASN A 117 -2.29 -4.65 10.67
N ASN A 118 -1.15 -4.91 10.02
CA ASN A 118 -0.01 -4.00 9.76
C ASN A 118 0.87 -3.64 10.93
N LYS A 119 0.42 -3.90 12.13
CA LYS A 119 1.16 -3.56 13.34
C LYS A 119 2.12 -4.70 13.63
N ARG A 120 3.27 -4.36 14.22
CA ARG A 120 4.12 -5.38 14.84
C ARG A 120 3.27 -6.12 15.87
N HIS A 121 3.32 -7.44 15.83
CA HIS A 121 2.56 -8.31 16.72
C HIS A 121 3.44 -9.49 17.13
N GLY A 122 3.12 -10.16 18.23
CA GLY A 122 3.80 -11.38 18.66
C GLY A 122 5.32 -11.25 18.78
N GLN A 123 6.05 -12.28 18.34
CA GLN A 123 7.51 -12.34 18.48
C GLN A 123 8.24 -11.66 17.32
N GLY A 124 9.31 -10.91 17.64
CA GLY A 124 10.15 -10.29 16.62
C GLY A 124 11.41 -9.65 17.18
N SER A 125 12.35 -9.36 16.28
CA SER A 125 13.59 -8.65 16.52
C SER A 125 13.56 -7.29 15.84
N TYR A 126 14.08 -6.28 16.53
CA TYR A 126 14.17 -4.91 16.04
C TYR A 126 15.62 -4.44 16.07
N PHE A 127 16.11 -3.95 14.94
CA PHE A 127 17.46 -3.44 14.77
C PHE A 127 17.39 -1.96 14.39
N PHE A 128 18.34 -1.19 14.89
CA PHE A 128 18.47 0.25 14.65
C PHE A 128 19.93 0.60 14.32
N ASN A 129 20.14 1.77 13.72
CA ASN A 129 21.46 2.21 13.22
C ASN A 129 22.12 1.24 12.23
N LEU A 130 21.32 0.54 11.43
CA LEU A 130 21.86 -0.21 10.31
C LEU A 130 22.24 0.75 9.17
N PRO A 131 23.44 0.66 8.58
CA PRO A 131 23.83 1.52 7.47
C PRO A 131 23.02 1.21 6.21
N GLU A 132 22.67 -0.06 6.00
CA GLU A 132 21.90 -0.56 4.87
C GLU A 132 21.25 -1.91 5.21
N TRP A 133 20.22 -2.29 4.45
CA TRP A 133 19.61 -3.62 4.51
C TRP A 133 19.05 -4.00 3.12
N ARG A 134 19.18 -5.27 2.73
CA ARG A 134 18.68 -5.80 1.45
C ARG A 134 17.90 -7.10 1.63
#